data_AF-A0A9N9R873-F1
#
_entry.id   AF-A0A9N9R873-F1
#
_cell.length_a   1.000
_cell.length_b   1.000
_cell.length_c   1.000
_cell.angle_alpha   90.00
_cell.angle_beta   90.00
_cell.angle_gamma   90.00
#
_symmetry.space_group_name_H-M   'P 1'
#
loop_
_entity.id
_entity.type
_entity.pdbx_description
1 polymer ?
#
loop_
_entity_poly.entity_id
_entity_poly.type
_entity_poly.pdbx_seq_one_letter_code
_entity_poly.pdbx_strand_id
1 'polypeptide(L)'
;MFFEVISTDWWGRHRTEGYSYLSLAFEPGTHDKMLSCSRPEESDRVEAESRRFFVGGCHLIKDLDVLAKPHLKDANFVYVTTGSIKVRWNVLSQSPTHLGHLEHLGQLETSSIIPSTSASALLRGAEAVLRQYKRARARLAAATKDLGGKGDHVEKG
;
A
#
# COMPACT_ATOMS: atom_id res chain seq x y z
N MET A 1 2.07 1.35 -11.24
CA MET A 1 2.89 0.16 -11.53
C MET A 1 3.11 0.10 -13.03
N PHE A 2 4.36 -0.08 -13.46
CA PHE A 2 4.73 -0.20 -14.87
C PHE A 2 5.09 -1.66 -15.17
N PHE A 3 4.73 -2.10 -16.37
CA PHE A 3 5.02 -3.45 -16.87
C PHE A 3 5.83 -3.33 -18.15
N GLU A 4 6.86 -4.16 -18.26
CA GLU A 4 7.58 -4.42 -19.51
C GLU A 4 7.37 -5.89 -19.86
N VAL A 5 6.87 -6.13 -21.07
CA VAL A 5 6.65 -7.47 -21.62
C VAL A 5 7.84 -7.81 -22.49
N ILE A 6 8.54 -8.89 -22.17
CA ILE A 6 9.73 -9.35 -22.89
C ILE A 6 9.47 -10.74 -23.43
N SER A 7 9.74 -10.94 -24.71
CA SER A 7 9.79 -12.26 -25.34
C SER A 7 11.23 -12.73 -25.46
N THR A 8 11.44 -14.04 -25.47
CA THR A 8 12.74 -14.65 -25.76
C THR A 8 12.57 -15.60 -26.92
N ASP A 9 13.37 -15.44 -27.98
CA ASP A 9 13.35 -16.36 -29.11
C ASP A 9 14.15 -17.64 -28.81
N TRP A 10 14.00 -18.64 -29.68
CA TRP A 10 14.76 -19.89 -29.66
C TRP A 10 16.30 -19.75 -29.74
N TRP A 11 16.83 -18.58 -30.09
CA TRP A 11 18.27 -18.28 -30.11
C TRP A 11 18.70 -17.50 -28.85
N GLY A 12 17.80 -17.39 -27.86
CA GLY A 12 18.07 -16.71 -26.60
C GLY A 12 18.10 -15.19 -26.70
N ARG A 13 17.62 -14.60 -27.81
CA ARG A 13 17.55 -13.14 -27.94
C ARG A 13 16.30 -12.64 -27.24
N HIS A 14 16.48 -11.66 -26.36
CA HIS A 14 15.39 -10.98 -25.65
C HIS A 14 14.89 -9.78 -26.45
N ARG A 15 13.58 -9.60 -26.50
CA ARG A 15 12.94 -8.48 -27.19
C ARG A 15 11.85 -7.87 -26.34
N THR A 16 11.82 -6.54 -26.24
CA THR A 16 10.68 -5.85 -25.63
C THR A 16 9.49 -5.90 -26.59
N GLU A 17 8.41 -6.53 -26.13
CA GLU A 17 7.16 -6.66 -26.85
C GLU A 17 6.22 -5.49 -26.61
N GLY A 18 6.26 -4.90 -25.42
CA GLY A 18 5.41 -3.76 -25.08
C GLY A 18 5.52 -3.36 -23.63
N TYR A 19 5.02 -2.16 -23.38
CA TYR A 19 4.91 -1.58 -22.06
C TYR A 19 3.44 -1.39 -21.70
N SER A 20 3.16 -1.40 -20.40
CA SER A 20 1.84 -1.06 -19.89
C SER A 20 1.94 -0.36 -18.54
N TYR A 21 0.90 0.40 -18.21
CA TYR A 21 0.79 1.11 -16.94
C TYR A 21 -0.54 0.80 -16.27
N LEU A 22 -0.48 0.59 -14.96
CA LEU A 22 -1.64 0.41 -14.10
C LEU A 22 -1.47 1.23 -12.82
N SER A 23 -2.42 2.10 -12.55
CA SER A 23 -2.60 2.65 -11.20
C SER A 23 -3.26 1.59 -10.31
N LEU A 24 -2.60 1.22 -9.21
CA LEU A 24 -3.11 0.21 -8.29
C LEU A 24 -4.18 0.82 -7.38
N ALA A 25 -5.32 0.15 -7.27
CA ALA A 25 -6.30 0.43 -6.23
C ALA A 25 -5.83 -0.19 -4.91
N PHE A 26 -6.01 0.54 -3.80
CA PHE A 26 -5.64 0.12 -2.45
C PHE A 26 -6.84 -0.22 -1.56
N GLU A 27 -8.04 -0.30 -2.15
CA GLU A 27 -9.22 -0.78 -1.44
C GLU A 27 -9.09 -2.28 -1.16
N PRO A 28 -9.40 -2.76 0.06
CA PRO A 28 -9.30 -4.17 0.40
C PRO A 28 -10.14 -5.05 -0.52
N GLY A 29 -9.58 -6.18 -0.93
CA GLY A 29 -10.25 -7.14 -1.82
C GLY A 29 -9.36 -7.61 -2.96
N THR A 30 -9.97 -8.35 -3.89
CA THR A 30 -9.32 -8.85 -5.11
C THR A 30 -9.64 -7.95 -6.28
N HIS A 31 -8.62 -7.53 -7.02
CA HIS A 31 -8.74 -6.70 -8.21
C HIS A 31 -8.17 -7.45 -9.41
N ASP A 32 -8.81 -7.30 -10.56
CA ASP A 32 -8.41 -7.92 -11.82
C ASP A 32 -8.55 -6.88 -12.95
N LYS A 33 -7.51 -6.72 -13.76
CA LYS A 33 -7.47 -5.76 -14.86
C LYS A 33 -6.81 -6.38 -16.09
N MET A 34 -7.47 -6.24 -17.23
CA MET A 34 -6.85 -6.47 -18.54
C MET A 34 -6.24 -5.15 -19.02
N LEU A 35 -4.97 -5.18 -19.39
CA LEU A 35 -4.20 -4.03 -19.81
C LEU A 35 -3.70 -4.25 -21.23
N SER A 36 -3.90 -3.28 -22.11
CA SER A 36 -3.23 -3.27 -23.41
C SER A 36 -1.75 -2.94 -23.21
N CYS A 37 -0.92 -3.57 -24.03
CA CYS A 37 0.50 -3.31 -24.12
C CYS A 37 0.78 -2.55 -25.42
N SER A 38 1.60 -1.52 -25.34
CA SER A 38 2.05 -0.76 -26.50
C SER A 38 3.54 -0.52 -26.45
N ARG A 39 4.16 -0.36 -27.62
CA ARG A 39 5.57 0.01 -27.74
C ARG A 39 5.71 1.16 -28.72
N PRO A 40 6.74 2.01 -28.57
CA PRO A 40 7.10 2.97 -29.59
C PRO A 40 7.71 2.22 -30.78
N GLU A 41 7.28 2.58 -31.97
CA GLU A 41 7.75 2.05 -33.24
C GLU A 41 8.08 3.24 -34.16
N GLU A 42 9.12 3.11 -34.98
CA GLU A 42 9.46 4.13 -35.97
C GLU A 42 8.26 4.45 -36.87
N SER A 43 8.08 5.73 -37.21
CA SER A 43 7.02 6.14 -38.15
C SER A 43 7.18 5.49 -39.54
N ASP A 44 8.42 5.22 -39.97
CA ASP A 44 8.70 4.43 -41.17
C ASP A 44 8.64 2.93 -40.84
N ARG A 45 7.70 2.25 -41.48
CA ARG A 45 7.48 0.82 -41.32
C ARG A 45 8.68 -0.03 -41.74
N VAL A 46 9.42 0.36 -42.78
CA VAL A 46 10.60 -0.39 -43.24
C VAL A 46 11.71 -0.31 -42.20
N GLU A 47 11.92 0.88 -41.63
CA GLU A 47 12.88 1.07 -40.53
C GLU A 47 12.47 0.29 -39.28
N ALA A 48 11.19 0.33 -38.92
CA ALA A 48 10.64 -0.41 -37.79
C ALA A 48 10.84 -1.94 -37.92
N GLU A 49 10.46 -2.51 -39.07
CA GLU A 49 10.62 -3.94 -39.35
C GLU A 49 12.10 -4.33 -39.39
N SER A 50 12.95 -3.51 -40.01
CA SER A 50 14.39 -3.72 -40.09
C SER A 50 15.05 -3.74 -38.71
N ARG A 51 14.78 -2.75 -37.86
CA ARG A 51 15.31 -2.72 -36.49
C ARG A 51 14.87 -3.96 -35.72
N ARG A 52 13.59 -4.31 -35.81
CA ARG A 52 13.04 -5.43 -35.07
C ARG A 52 13.62 -6.77 -35.53
N PHE A 53 13.92 -6.91 -36.82
CA PHE A 53 14.54 -8.11 -37.37
C PHE A 53 16.03 -8.23 -37.01
N PHE A 54 16.81 -7.18 -37.28
CA PHE A 54 18.27 -7.20 -37.17
C PHE A 54 18.78 -6.89 -35.77
N VAL A 55 18.26 -5.83 -35.14
CA VAL A 55 18.66 -5.41 -33.78
C VAL A 55 17.89 -6.23 -32.74
N GLY A 56 16.71 -6.74 -33.08
CA GLY A 56 15.92 -7.59 -32.20
C GLY A 56 15.05 -6.81 -31.22
N GLY A 57 14.59 -5.61 -31.55
CA GLY A 57 13.74 -4.84 -30.63
C GLY A 57 13.10 -3.62 -31.25
N CYS A 58 12.42 -2.84 -30.42
CA CYS A 58 11.89 -1.53 -30.74
C CYS A 58 12.68 -0.44 -30.02
N HIS A 59 12.29 0.82 -30.18
CA HIS A 59 12.81 1.89 -29.33
C HIS A 59 12.45 1.61 -27.86
N LEU A 60 13.39 1.88 -26.95
CA LEU A 60 13.15 1.73 -25.51
C LEU A 60 12.64 3.06 -24.94
N ILE A 61 11.63 2.99 -24.08
CA ILE A 61 11.11 4.15 -23.37
C ILE A 61 12.06 4.45 -22.20
N LYS A 62 12.76 5.60 -22.26
CA LYS A 62 13.65 6.03 -21.17
C LYS A 62 12.88 6.53 -19.96
N ASP A 63 11.83 7.31 -20.20
CA ASP A 63 10.97 7.87 -19.17
C ASP A 63 9.59 7.20 -19.21
N LEU A 64 9.37 6.26 -18.29
CA LEU A 64 8.13 5.49 -18.20
C LEU A 64 6.92 6.35 -17.81
N ASP A 65 7.12 7.56 -17.28
CA ASP A 65 6.02 8.46 -16.94
C ASP A 65 5.17 8.81 -18.17
N VAL A 66 5.72 8.71 -19.39
CA VAL A 66 4.98 8.87 -20.65
C VAL A 66 3.81 7.88 -20.77
N LEU A 67 3.90 6.70 -20.14
CA LEU A 67 2.83 5.70 -20.15
C LEU A 67 1.69 6.06 -19.20
N ALA A 68 2.00 6.77 -18.11
CA ALA A 68 1.01 7.25 -17.16
C ALA A 68 0.41 8.60 -17.61
N LYS A 69 1.22 9.43 -18.26
CA LYS A 69 0.88 10.76 -18.77
C LYS A 69 1.40 10.87 -20.20
N PRO A 70 0.59 10.52 -21.21
CA PRO A 70 1.03 10.56 -22.60
C PRO A 70 1.33 12.01 -23.01
N HIS A 71 2.61 12.36 -22.99
CA HIS A 71 3.13 13.59 -23.56
C HIS A 71 3.86 13.19 -24.85
N LEU A 72 3.19 13.31 -25.99
CA LEU A 72 3.84 13.19 -27.29
C LEU A 72 4.82 14.36 -27.45
N LYS A 73 6.11 14.14 -27.19
CA LYS A 73 7.17 15.12 -27.48
C LYS A 73 8.07 14.71 -28.65
N ASP A 74 8.11 13.43 -29.01
CA ASP A 74 8.95 12.93 -30.10
C ASP A 74 8.09 12.58 -31.32
N ALA A 75 8.19 13.39 -32.38
CA ALA A 75 7.38 13.27 -33.60
C ALA A 75 7.76 12.06 -34.50
N ASN A 76 8.83 11.33 -34.17
CA ASN A 76 9.40 10.29 -35.04
C ASN A 76 8.92 8.87 -34.70
N PHE A 77 8.10 8.71 -33.65
CA PHE A 77 7.63 7.41 -33.19
C PHE A 77 6.12 7.41 -33.02
N VAL A 78 5.52 6.26 -33.33
CA VAL A 78 4.10 5.98 -33.11
C VAL A 78 4.00 4.84 -32.11
N TYR A 79 3.03 4.91 -31.20
CA TYR A 79 2.74 3.79 -30.30
C TYR A 79 1.88 2.75 -31.01
N VAL A 80 2.40 1.53 -31.10
CA VAL A 80 1.69 0.38 -31.68
C VAL A 80 1.28 -0.57 -30.55
N THR A 81 0.02 -1.02 -30.57
CA THR A 81 -0.51 -2.01 -29.62
C THR A 81 -0.06 -3.41 -30.03
N THR A 82 0.48 -4.18 -29.08
CA THR A 82 1.17 -5.45 -29.36
C THR A 82 0.53 -6.67 -28.72
N GLY A 83 -0.38 -6.44 -27.78
CA GLY A 83 -1.10 -7.49 -27.07
C GLY A 83 -1.69 -6.97 -25.78
N SER A 84 -2.07 -7.90 -24.90
CA SER A 84 -2.66 -7.58 -23.61
C SER A 84 -2.10 -8.50 -22.52
N ILE A 85 -1.97 -7.95 -21.32
CA ILE A 85 -1.66 -8.71 -20.11
C ILE A 85 -2.86 -8.65 -19.16
N LYS A 86 -3.05 -9.72 -18.40
CA LYS A 86 -4.05 -9.78 -17.33
C LYS A 86 -3.33 -9.73 -15.99
N VAL A 87 -3.65 -8.72 -15.19
CA VAL A 87 -3.03 -8.48 -13.89
C VAL A 87 -4.09 -8.64 -12.81
N ARG A 88 -3.80 -9.49 -11.83
CA ARG A 88 -4.63 -9.69 -10.65
C ARG A 88 -3.81 -9.39 -9.40
N TRP A 89 -4.36 -8.60 -8.49
CA TRP A 89 -3.73 -8.30 -7.20
C TRP A 89 -4.76 -8.35 -6.07
N ASN A 90 -4.30 -8.65 -4.86
CA ASN A 90 -5.12 -8.67 -3.66
C ASN A 90 -4.61 -7.60 -2.70
N VAL A 91 -5.53 -6.86 -2.10
CA VAL A 91 -5.23 -5.86 -1.09
C VAL A 91 -5.83 -6.30 0.24
N LEU A 92 -5.00 -6.32 1.27
CA LEU A 92 -5.37 -6.67 2.64
C LEU A 92 -5.25 -5.40 3.48
N SER A 93 -6.33 -4.99 4.14
CA SER A 93 -6.26 -3.97 5.18
C SER A 93 -6.29 -4.64 6.53
N GLN A 94 -5.23 -4.43 7.30
CA GLN A 94 -5.15 -4.86 8.68
C GLN A 94 -5.38 -3.65 9.58
N SER A 95 -6.57 -3.57 10.19
CA SER A 95 -6.84 -2.59 11.23
C SER A 95 -6.62 -3.21 12.61
N PRO A 96 -6.06 -2.47 13.59
CA PRO A 96 -5.82 -2.99 14.94
C PRO A 96 -7.08 -3.18 15.80
N THR A 97 -8.29 -2.94 15.28
CA THR A 97 -9.52 -2.76 16.08
C THR A 97 -10.28 -4.04 16.42
N HIS A 98 -9.86 -5.21 15.93
CA HIS A 98 -10.62 -6.46 16.09
C HIS A 98 -10.22 -7.32 17.30
N LEU A 99 -9.94 -6.70 18.45
CA LEU A 99 -9.80 -7.43 19.73
C LEU A 99 -10.63 -6.81 20.86
N GLY A 100 -11.62 -5.98 20.56
CA GLY A 100 -12.57 -5.47 21.55
C GLY A 100 -13.92 -6.20 21.56
N HIS A 101 -14.24 -6.98 20.53
CA HIS A 101 -15.58 -7.59 20.38
C HIS A 101 -15.65 -9.06 20.86
N LEU A 102 -14.51 -9.73 21.02
CA LEU A 102 -14.45 -11.10 21.56
C LEU A 102 -14.44 -11.14 23.10
N GLU A 103 -14.28 -10.00 23.78
CA GLU A 103 -14.30 -9.95 25.25
C GLU A 103 -15.71 -10.13 25.85
N HIS A 104 -16.78 -10.06 25.06
CA HIS A 104 -18.16 -10.19 25.58
C HIS A 104 -18.78 -11.60 25.44
N LEU A 105 -18.06 -12.59 24.89
CA LEU A 105 -18.60 -13.94 24.64
C LEU A 105 -17.89 -15.09 25.37
N GLY A 106 -16.91 -14.81 26.24
CA GLY A 106 -16.13 -15.89 26.84
C GLY A 106 -15.65 -15.56 28.24
N GLN A 107 -16.36 -16.10 29.21
CA GLN A 107 -15.96 -16.20 30.62
C GLN A 107 -14.82 -17.24 30.78
N LEU A 108 -13.76 -17.09 29.99
CA LEU A 108 -12.55 -17.90 30.10
C LEU A 108 -11.46 -17.03 30.69
N GLU A 109 -11.26 -17.23 31.99
CA GLU A 109 -10.04 -16.91 32.67
C GLU A 109 -8.85 -17.47 31.88
N THR A 110 -8.18 -16.62 31.14
CA THR A 110 -6.75 -16.74 30.86
C THR A 110 -6.28 -15.39 30.36
N SER A 111 -5.62 -14.68 31.27
CA SER A 111 -4.76 -13.52 31.03
C SER A 111 -3.57 -13.91 30.16
N SER A 112 -3.86 -14.34 28.93
CA SER A 112 -2.86 -14.61 27.91
C SER A 112 -2.64 -13.32 27.13
N ILE A 113 -1.89 -12.40 27.75
CA ILE A 113 -1.19 -11.34 27.04
C ILE A 113 -0.13 -12.06 26.20
N ILE A 114 -0.50 -12.50 25.00
CA ILE A 114 0.47 -12.86 23.97
C ILE A 114 0.83 -11.54 23.31
N PRO A 115 2.01 -10.95 23.58
CA PRO A 115 2.49 -9.85 22.77
C PRO A 115 2.80 -10.44 21.40
N SER A 116 1.89 -10.29 20.44
CA SER A 116 2.25 -10.61 19.06
C SER A 116 3.40 -9.67 18.67
N THR A 117 4.43 -10.22 18.04
CA THR A 117 5.72 -9.57 17.72
C THR A 117 5.60 -8.47 16.66
N SER A 118 4.43 -7.86 16.50
CA SER A 118 4.21 -6.69 15.68
C SER A 118 4.50 -5.45 16.51
N ALA A 119 5.31 -4.52 15.98
CA ALA A 119 5.54 -3.20 16.58
C ALA A 119 4.22 -2.48 16.97
N SER A 120 3.13 -2.77 16.26
CA SER A 120 1.79 -2.27 16.55
C SER A 120 1.18 -2.77 17.87
N ALA A 121 1.53 -3.99 18.32
CA ALA A 121 1.04 -4.54 19.59
C ALA A 121 1.77 -3.92 20.79
N LEU A 122 3.09 -3.70 20.68
CA LEU A 122 3.89 -3.01 21.69
C LEU A 122 3.44 -1.55 21.88
N LEU A 123 3.22 -0.82 20.78
CA LEU A 123 2.71 0.56 20.83
C LEU A 123 1.33 0.65 21.50
N ARG A 124 0.43 -0.33 21.24
CA ARG A 124 -0.89 -0.41 21.88
C ARG A 124 -0.79 -0.70 23.38
N GLY A 125 0.08 -1.61 23.78
CA GLY A 125 0.34 -1.88 25.20
C GLY A 125 0.82 -0.62 25.93
N ALA A 126 1.76 0.11 25.32
CA ALA A 126 2.25 1.38 25.88
C ALA A 126 1.14 2.45 25.98
N GLU A 127 0.32 2.61 24.95
CA GLU A 127 -0.80 3.56 24.95
C GLU A 127 -1.85 3.22 26.01
N ALA A 128 -2.22 1.94 26.14
CA ALA A 128 -3.17 1.47 27.13
C ALA A 128 -2.70 1.77 28.56
N VAL A 129 -1.43 1.47 28.87
CA VAL A 129 -0.81 1.77 30.17
C VAL A 129 -0.83 3.27 30.45
N LEU A 130 -0.44 4.11 29.48
CA LEU A 130 -0.43 5.56 29.64
C LEU A 130 -1.84 6.12 29.88
N ARG A 131 -2.85 5.59 29.19
CA ARG A 131 -4.26 5.99 29.38
C ARG A 131 -4.77 5.62 30.77
N GLN A 132 -4.45 4.41 31.24
CA GLN A 132 -4.85 3.94 32.56
C GLN A 132 -4.16 4.74 33.68
N TYR A 133 -2.87 5.03 33.52
CA TYR A 133 -2.12 5.90 34.43
C TYR A 133 -2.73 7.30 34.51
N LYS A 134 -3.04 7.94 33.37
CA LYS A 134 -3.69 9.26 33.33
C LYS A 134 -5.05 9.23 34.06
N ARG A 135 -5.84 8.18 33.85
CA ARG A 135 -7.15 8.02 34.50
C ARG A 135 -7.03 7.83 36.01
N ALA A 136 -6.08 7.00 36.46
CA ALA A 136 -5.80 6.80 37.87
C ALA A 136 -5.36 8.11 38.54
N ARG A 137 -4.46 8.87 37.89
CA ARG A 137 -3.98 10.16 38.39
C ARG A 137 -5.11 11.20 38.49
N ALA A 138 -6.00 11.27 37.49
CA ALA A 138 -7.15 12.18 37.53
C ALA A 138 -8.12 11.82 38.67
N ARG A 139 -8.36 10.53 38.93
CA ARG A 139 -9.18 10.05 40.05
C ARG A 139 -8.57 10.41 41.40
N LEU A 140 -7.26 10.21 41.56
CA LEU A 140 -6.53 10.58 42.78
C LEU A 140 -6.62 12.09 43.03
N ALA A 141 -6.38 12.91 42.00
CA ALA A 141 -6.48 14.37 42.12
C ALA A 141 -7.89 14.84 42.54
N ALA A 142 -8.94 14.22 41.98
CA ALA A 142 -10.32 14.50 42.38
C ALA A 142 -10.57 14.12 43.85
N ALA A 143 -10.16 12.91 44.27
CA ALA A 143 -10.33 12.45 45.65
C ALA A 143 -9.57 13.31 46.68
N THR A 144 -8.37 13.82 46.33
CA THR A 144 -7.62 14.71 47.22
C THR A 144 -8.23 16.11 47.35
N LYS A 145 -8.98 16.57 46.33
CA LYS A 145 -9.66 17.87 46.39
C LYS A 145 -10.81 17.87 47.39
N ASP A 146 -11.50 16.74 47.54
CA ASP A 146 -12.60 16.57 48.51
C ASP A 146 -12.11 16.51 49.97
N LEU A 147 -10.85 16.14 50.22
CA LEU A 147 -10.27 16.09 51.57
C LEU A 147 -9.80 17.46 52.09
N GLY A 148 -9.57 18.43 51.21
CA GLY A 148 -9.08 19.78 51.58
C GLY A 148 -10.15 20.74 52.12
N GLY A 149 -11.42 20.35 52.15
CA GLY A 149 -12.56 21.23 52.51
C GLY A 149 -13.18 20.98 53.89
N LYS A 150 -12.67 20.05 54.70
CA LYS A 150 -13.32 19.62 55.95
C LYS A 150 -12.36 19.73 57.14
N GLY A 151 -11.98 20.95 57.48
CA GLY A 151 -11.06 21.23 58.57
C GLY A 151 -10.96 22.69 58.97
N ASP A 152 -12.09 23.39 59.11
CA ASP A 152 -12.14 24.67 59.85
C ASP A 152 -13.56 24.90 60.42
N HIS A 153 -13.83 24.27 61.56
CA HIS A 153 -14.81 24.75 62.54
C HIS A 153 -14.18 24.54 63.92
N VAL A 154 -13.35 25.50 64.32
CA VAL A 154 -12.91 25.64 65.72
C VAL A 154 -13.79 26.70 66.36
N GLU A 155 -14.52 26.27 67.39
CA GLU A 155 -15.31 27.08 68.31
C GLU A 155 -14.50 28.25 68.89
N LYS A 156 -15.14 29.43 68.98
CA LYS A 156 -14.86 30.41 70.03
C LYS A 156 -16.19 30.95 70.54
N GLY A 157 -16.40 30.80 71.85
CA GLY A 157 -17.46 31.44 72.62
C GLY A 157 -17.14 32.88 72.99
#